data_AF-A0A3B0P0L8-F1
#
_entry.id   AF-A0A3B0P0L8-F1
#
_cell.length_a   1.000
_cell.length_b   1.000
_cell.length_c   1.000
_cell.angle_alpha   90.00
_cell.angle_beta   90.00
_cell.angle_gamma   90.00
#
_symmetry.space_group_name_H-M   'P 1'
#
loop_
_entity.id
_entity.type
_entity.pdbx_description
1 polymer ?
#
loop_
_entity_poly.entity_id
_entity_poly.type
_entity_poly.pdbx_seq_one_letter_code
_entity_poly.pdbx_strand_id
1 'polypeptide(L)'
;MLVEEIKKQITRPDSKSLIKLVDQSKLRERPKKGQSGQKLELNVGKIKVSLEFGEVKEGKQVTKYIDEHGKLQETDAIDLSDTKKYGDKFKNVKKIVQIGYYEHEDNHDGNKLHIRAVSMPTTVEEVPTELPKEITSTRSMFWDAAKFNQDISGW
;
A
#
# COMPACT_ATOMS: atom_id res chain seq x y z
N MET A 1 -0.88 3.70 -10.01
CA MET A 1 0.43 4.21 -10.47
C MET A 1 0.36 5.72 -10.58
N LEU A 2 1.47 6.43 -10.30
CA LEU A 2 1.50 7.90 -10.16
C LEU A 2 0.97 8.64 -11.41
N VAL A 3 1.33 8.19 -12.62
CA VAL A 3 0.84 8.78 -13.89
C VAL A 3 -0.68 8.67 -14.03
N GLU A 4 -1.24 7.53 -13.64
CA GLU A 4 -2.69 7.35 -13.66
C GLU A 4 -3.39 8.24 -12.63
N GLU A 5 -2.75 8.49 -11.50
CA GLU A 5 -3.25 9.44 -10.51
C GLU A 5 -3.23 10.88 -11.06
N ILE A 6 -2.15 11.27 -11.74
CA ILE A 6 -2.07 12.56 -12.44
C ILE A 6 -3.20 12.68 -13.48
N LYS A 7 -3.46 11.61 -14.26
CA LYS A 7 -4.56 11.61 -15.25
C LYS A 7 -5.95 11.74 -14.61
N LYS A 8 -6.17 11.25 -13.39
CA LYS A 8 -7.45 11.42 -12.69
C LYS A 8 -7.74 12.88 -12.34
N GLN A 9 -6.69 13.66 -12.06
CA GLN A 9 -6.81 15.09 -11.77
C GLN A 9 -7.15 15.94 -12.99
N ILE A 10 -7.16 15.35 -14.19
CA ILE A 10 -7.47 16.05 -15.45
C ILE A 10 -8.94 15.86 -15.78
N THR A 11 -9.67 16.97 -15.85
CA THR A 11 -11.11 16.98 -16.09
C THR A 11 -11.46 16.64 -17.54
N ARG A 12 -10.66 17.09 -18.51
CA ARG A 12 -10.93 16.89 -19.94
C ARG A 12 -10.43 15.52 -20.43
N PRO A 13 -11.30 14.59 -20.86
CA PRO A 13 -10.90 13.23 -21.21
C PRO A 13 -9.83 13.15 -22.31
N ASP A 14 -9.99 13.93 -23.37
CA ASP A 14 -9.05 13.93 -24.51
C ASP A 14 -7.63 14.32 -24.10
N SER A 15 -7.51 15.19 -23.09
CA SER A 15 -6.22 15.65 -22.56
C SER A 15 -5.49 14.56 -21.77
N LYS A 16 -6.20 13.56 -21.22
CA LYS A 16 -5.58 12.44 -20.48
C LYS A 16 -4.68 11.59 -21.39
N SER A 17 -5.08 11.44 -22.65
CA SER A 17 -4.34 10.65 -23.66
C SER A 17 -2.99 11.27 -24.03
N LEU A 18 -2.86 12.59 -23.83
CA LEU A 18 -1.66 13.36 -24.12
C LEU A 18 -0.59 13.18 -23.05
N ILE A 19 -0.93 12.66 -21.87
CA ILE A 19 0.00 12.44 -20.77
C ILE A 19 0.53 11.02 -20.81
N LYS A 20 1.83 10.91 -21.05
CA LYS A 20 2.56 9.64 -21.09
C LYS A 20 3.89 9.78 -20.37
N LEU A 21 4.35 8.74 -19.69
CA LEU A 21 5.75 8.65 -19.30
C LEU A 21 6.64 8.74 -20.53
N VAL A 22 7.77 9.43 -20.39
CA VAL A 22 8.82 9.47 -21.41
C VAL A 22 9.39 8.08 -21.62
N ASP A 23 9.63 7.34 -20.54
CA ASP A 23 10.04 5.94 -20.55
C ASP A 23 8.94 5.04 -20.00
N GLN A 24 8.27 4.32 -20.90
CA GLN A 24 7.16 3.43 -20.54
C GLN A 24 7.62 2.18 -19.79
N SER A 25 8.89 1.78 -19.92
CA SER A 25 9.42 0.64 -19.16
C SER A 25 9.43 0.90 -17.66
N LYS A 26 9.53 2.18 -17.26
CA LYS A 26 9.56 2.64 -15.87
C LYS A 26 8.18 2.87 -15.26
N LEU A 27 7.10 2.49 -15.95
CA LEU A 27 5.73 2.73 -15.50
C LEU A 27 5.42 2.16 -14.10
N ARG A 28 6.10 1.07 -13.74
CA ARG A 28 5.96 0.40 -12.43
C ARG A 28 7.07 0.72 -11.45
N GLU A 29 8.07 1.52 -11.83
CA GLU A 29 9.13 1.92 -10.93
C GLU A 29 8.62 2.92 -9.91
N ARG A 30 9.09 2.78 -8.67
CA ARG A 30 8.76 3.67 -7.57
C ARG A 30 9.97 4.55 -7.23
N PRO A 31 9.74 5.79 -6.80
CA PRO A 31 10.79 6.56 -6.16
C PRO A 31 11.32 5.80 -4.93
N LYS A 32 12.64 5.77 -4.76
CA LYS A 32 13.32 5.07 -3.68
C LYS A 32 13.53 6.00 -2.48
N LYS A 33 13.22 5.53 -1.27
CA LYS A 33 13.48 6.32 -0.06
C LYS A 33 14.97 6.64 0.09
N GLY A 34 15.27 7.83 0.60
CA GLY A 34 16.65 8.27 0.84
C GLY A 34 17.50 8.58 -0.41
N GLN A 35 16.95 8.40 -1.63
CA GLN A 35 17.63 8.79 -2.86
C GLN A 35 17.19 10.21 -3.29
N SER A 36 18.14 11.11 -3.47
CA SER A 36 17.89 12.49 -3.93
C SER A 36 17.93 12.61 -5.46
N GLY A 37 17.38 13.71 -6.00
CA GLY A 37 17.44 14.03 -7.43
C GLY A 37 16.61 13.12 -8.33
N GLN A 38 15.70 12.33 -7.76
CA GLN A 38 14.81 11.46 -8.51
C GLN A 38 13.77 12.29 -9.26
N LYS A 39 13.52 11.95 -10.53
CA LYS A 39 12.63 12.71 -11.42
C LYS A 39 11.61 11.81 -12.10
N LEU A 40 10.42 12.35 -12.30
CA LEU A 40 9.40 11.83 -13.17
C LEU A 40 9.41 12.63 -14.48
N GLU A 41 9.70 11.95 -15.59
CA GLU A 41 9.66 12.57 -16.91
C GLU A 41 8.37 12.19 -17.66
N LEU A 42 7.60 13.20 -18.04
CA LEU A 42 6.33 13.06 -18.73
C LEU A 42 6.36 13.80 -20.07
N ASN A 43 5.73 13.22 -21.08
CA ASN A 43 5.28 13.93 -22.26
C ASN A 43 3.84 14.40 -22.02
N VAL A 44 3.60 15.68 -22.27
CA VAL A 44 2.27 16.30 -22.34
C VAL A 44 2.09 16.79 -23.79
N GLY A 45 1.54 15.92 -24.63
CA GLY A 45 1.53 16.14 -26.08
C GLY A 45 2.96 16.18 -26.63
N LYS A 46 3.38 17.33 -27.14
CA LYS A 46 4.74 17.56 -27.67
C LYS A 46 5.71 18.12 -26.63
N ILE A 47 5.24 18.47 -25.43
CA ILE A 47 6.05 19.11 -24.39
C ILE A 47 6.59 18.03 -23.45
N LYS A 48 7.90 18.07 -23.18
CA LYS A 48 8.52 17.26 -22.13
C LYS A 48 8.51 18.03 -20.81
N VAL A 49 7.97 17.41 -19.76
CA VAL A 49 7.89 17.94 -18.39
C VAL A 49 8.73 17.04 -17.49
N SER A 50 9.55 17.64 -16.63
CA SER A 50 10.35 16.93 -15.64
C SER A 50 9.94 17.42 -14.25
N LEU A 51 9.50 16.49 -13.40
CA LEU A 51 9.08 16.77 -12.02
C LEU A 51 10.07 16.10 -11.06
N GLU A 52 10.62 16.85 -10.12
CA GLU A 52 11.52 16.31 -9.10
C GLU A 52 10.75 15.94 -7.83
N PHE A 53 10.99 14.75 -7.27
CA PHE A 53 10.21 14.21 -6.15
C PHE A 53 10.55 14.84 -4.78
N GLY A 54 11.67 15.56 -4.66
CA GLY A 54 12.17 16.02 -3.36
C GLY A 54 12.55 14.85 -2.45
N GLU A 55 12.34 15.01 -1.14
CA GLU A 55 12.55 13.94 -0.17
C GLU A 55 11.47 12.84 -0.32
N VAL A 56 11.91 11.64 -0.68
CA VAL A 56 11.04 10.45 -0.74
C VAL A 56 11.10 9.72 0.59
N LYS A 57 9.95 9.66 1.28
CA LYS A 57 9.77 8.87 2.50
C LYS A 57 9.41 7.43 2.17
N GLU A 58 9.57 6.56 3.18
CA GLU A 58 9.17 5.16 3.09
C GLU A 58 7.68 5.02 2.74
N GLY A 59 7.38 4.09 1.83
CA GLY A 59 6.02 3.65 1.52
C GLY A 59 5.42 2.85 2.68
N LYS A 60 4.95 3.53 3.71
CA LYS A 60 4.32 2.92 4.90
C LYS A 60 2.97 3.57 5.20
N GLN A 61 2.03 2.76 5.68
CA GLN A 61 0.77 3.19 6.27
C GLN A 61 0.50 2.38 7.53
N VAL A 62 0.07 3.05 8.59
CA VAL A 62 -0.30 2.40 9.86
C VAL A 62 -1.61 1.63 9.72
N THR A 63 -1.75 0.57 10.49
CA THR A 63 -3.03 -0.15 10.64
C THR A 63 -3.91 0.59 11.63
N LYS A 64 -5.18 0.81 11.28
CA LYS A 64 -6.20 1.29 12.23
C LYS A 64 -7.23 0.21 12.48
N TYR A 65 -7.57 -0.01 13.73
CA TYR A 65 -8.45 -1.10 14.15
C TYR A 65 -9.36 -0.69 15.29
N ILE A 66 -10.43 -1.44 15.49
CA ILE A 66 -11.31 -1.30 16.65
C ILE A 66 -10.86 -2.30 17.72
N ASP A 67 -10.55 -1.81 18.91
CA ASP A 67 -10.20 -2.64 20.06
C ASP A 67 -11.43 -3.30 20.70
N GLU A 68 -11.19 -4.13 21.72
CA GLU A 68 -12.24 -4.85 22.44
C GLU A 68 -13.25 -3.94 23.16
N HIS A 69 -12.92 -2.66 23.35
CA HIS A 69 -13.80 -1.66 23.95
C HIS A 69 -14.54 -0.83 22.90
N GLY A 70 -14.41 -1.17 21.61
CA GLY A 70 -15.05 -0.43 20.52
C GLY A 70 -14.32 0.87 20.16
N LYS A 71 -13.10 1.09 20.66
CA LYS A 71 -12.34 2.33 20.40
C LYS A 71 -11.40 2.15 19.22
N LEU A 72 -11.30 3.21 18.40
CA LEU A 72 -10.34 3.28 17.31
C LEU A 72 -8.92 3.41 17.86
N GLN A 73 -8.04 2.51 17.42
CA GLN A 73 -6.63 2.47 17.73
C GLN A 73 -5.80 2.47 16.44
N GLU A 74 -4.52 2.83 16.56
CA GLU A 74 -3.54 2.73 15.48
C GLU A 74 -2.28 1.98 15.91
N THR A 75 -1.60 1.35 14.96
CA THR A 75 -0.33 0.68 15.21
C THR A 75 0.55 0.65 13.95
N ASP A 76 1.85 0.71 14.18
CA ASP A 76 2.90 0.57 13.18
C ASP A 76 3.46 -0.87 13.10
N ALA A 77 2.84 -1.81 13.83
CA ALA A 77 3.15 -3.23 13.80
C ALA A 77 2.93 -3.79 12.38
N ILE A 78 3.90 -4.58 11.91
CA ILE A 78 3.86 -5.20 10.58
C ILE A 78 3.24 -6.59 10.57
N ASP A 79 3.13 -7.20 11.76
CA ASP A 79 2.55 -8.52 11.97
C ASP A 79 1.69 -8.51 13.24
N LEU A 80 0.37 -8.53 13.09
CA LEU A 80 -0.57 -8.49 14.21
C LEU A 80 -0.91 -9.91 14.70
N SER A 81 -0.46 -10.97 14.03
CA SER A 81 -0.59 -12.35 14.51
C SER A 81 0.55 -12.78 15.43
N ASP A 82 1.66 -12.02 15.47
CA ASP A 82 2.83 -12.31 16.31
C ASP A 82 2.56 -12.09 17.81
N THR A 83 1.98 -13.12 18.44
CA THR A 83 1.73 -13.17 19.89
C THR A 83 3.01 -13.25 20.71
N LYS A 84 4.15 -13.66 20.14
CA LYS A 84 5.44 -13.66 20.85
C LYS A 84 5.93 -12.24 21.08
N LYS A 85 5.73 -11.37 20.08
CA LYS A 85 6.14 -9.97 20.13
C LYS A 85 5.13 -9.06 20.81
N TYR A 86 3.83 -9.27 20.55
CA TYR A 86 2.78 -8.36 20.98
C TYR A 86 1.86 -8.92 22.08
N GLY A 87 2.10 -10.15 22.56
CA GLY A 87 1.27 -10.78 23.57
C GLY A 87 -0.19 -10.88 23.13
N ASP A 88 -1.11 -10.56 24.05
CA ASP A 88 -2.55 -10.59 23.77
C ASP A 88 -3.09 -9.29 23.12
N LYS A 89 -2.23 -8.30 22.83
CA LYS A 89 -2.65 -6.95 22.37
C LYS A 89 -3.64 -6.97 21.21
N PHE A 90 -3.43 -7.86 20.24
CA PHE A 90 -4.26 -7.95 19.04
C PHE A 90 -5.26 -9.11 19.04
N LYS A 91 -5.29 -9.91 20.12
CA LYS A 91 -6.05 -11.16 20.18
C LYS A 91 -7.56 -10.98 20.11
N ASN A 92 -8.07 -9.82 20.50
CA ASN A 92 -9.50 -9.50 20.46
C ASN A 92 -9.88 -8.51 19.35
N VAL A 93 -8.96 -8.24 18.41
CA VAL A 93 -9.18 -7.30 17.31
C VAL A 93 -9.95 -7.99 16.19
N LYS A 94 -11.25 -7.68 16.11
CA LYS A 94 -12.15 -8.24 15.09
C LYS A 94 -12.27 -7.40 13.83
N LYS A 95 -12.03 -6.09 13.92
CA LYS A 95 -12.27 -5.15 12.82
C LYS A 95 -11.06 -4.29 12.54
N ILE A 96 -10.61 -4.34 11.29
CA ILE A 96 -9.62 -3.45 10.70
C ILE A 96 -10.36 -2.38 9.91
N VAL A 97 -10.10 -1.12 10.26
CA VAL A 97 -10.70 0.05 9.59
C VAL A 97 -9.79 0.56 8.48
N GLN A 98 -8.48 0.40 8.64
CA GLN A 98 -7.48 0.80 7.66
C GLN A 98 -6.38 -0.26 7.61
N ILE A 99 -6.17 -0.86 6.43
CA ILE A 99 -5.10 -1.82 6.21
C ILE A 99 -3.76 -1.08 6.22
N GLY A 100 -2.89 -1.44 7.16
CA GLY A 100 -1.50 -0.98 7.13
C GLY A 100 -0.70 -1.70 6.07
N TYR A 101 0.38 -1.08 5.63
CA TYR A 101 1.34 -1.66 4.70
C TYR A 101 2.74 -1.08 4.92
N TYR A 102 3.75 -1.77 4.41
CA TYR A 102 5.15 -1.39 4.57
C TYR A 102 6.01 -1.86 3.39
N GLU A 103 7.16 -1.24 3.21
CA GLU A 103 8.18 -1.67 2.25
C GLU A 103 8.84 -2.97 2.72
N HIS A 104 8.86 -3.99 1.86
CA HIS A 104 9.46 -5.29 2.15
C HIS A 104 10.19 -5.83 0.92
N GLU A 105 11.46 -6.18 1.08
CA GLU A 105 12.20 -6.93 0.06
C GLU A 105 11.91 -8.42 0.22
N ASP A 106 11.25 -9.02 -0.77
CA ASP A 106 10.88 -10.44 -0.71
C ASP A 106 11.95 -11.30 -1.40
N ASN A 107 12.66 -12.09 -0.60
CA ASN A 107 13.66 -13.05 -1.07
C ASN A 107 13.08 -14.18 -1.93
N HIS A 108 11.75 -14.36 -1.97
CA HIS A 108 11.07 -15.31 -2.85
C HIS A 108 10.79 -14.72 -4.24
N ASP A 109 10.90 -13.40 -4.42
CA ASP A 109 10.73 -12.70 -5.71
C ASP A 109 12.02 -11.94 -6.09
N GLY A 110 13.17 -12.61 -5.94
CA GLY A 110 14.48 -12.05 -6.33
C GLY A 110 14.88 -10.78 -5.56
N ASN A 111 14.49 -10.66 -4.29
CA ASN A 111 14.69 -9.48 -3.44
C ASN A 111 14.04 -8.21 -4.00
N LYS A 112 12.95 -8.36 -4.75
CA LYS A 112 12.18 -7.22 -5.25
C LYS A 112 11.50 -6.49 -4.09
N LEU A 113 11.49 -5.16 -4.19
CA LEU A 113 10.79 -4.30 -3.25
C LEU A 113 9.28 -4.36 -3.49
N HIS A 114 8.53 -4.81 -2.50
CA HIS A 114 7.06 -4.78 -2.47
C HIS A 114 6.55 -3.79 -1.44
N ILE A 115 5.32 -3.33 -1.64
CA ILE A 115 4.50 -2.81 -0.54
C ILE A 115 3.62 -3.94 -0.06
N ARG A 116 3.99 -4.47 1.09
CA ARG A 116 3.36 -5.64 1.69
C ARG A 116 2.27 -5.19 2.66
N ALA A 117 1.10 -5.81 2.54
CA ALA A 117 0.05 -5.68 3.53
C ALA A 117 0.53 -6.23 4.88
N VAL A 118 0.12 -5.57 5.96
CA VAL A 118 0.37 -6.03 7.33
C VAL A 118 -0.36 -7.37 7.58
N SER A 119 0.30 -8.32 8.27
CA SER A 119 -0.37 -9.57 8.68
C SER A 119 -1.46 -9.28 9.69
N MET A 120 -2.64 -9.86 9.48
CA MET A 120 -3.82 -9.58 10.28
C MET A 120 -3.83 -10.35 11.60
N PRO A 121 -4.53 -9.82 12.63
CA PRO A 121 -4.77 -10.57 13.86
C PRO A 121 -5.45 -11.91 13.58
N THR A 122 -5.19 -12.89 14.43
CA THR A 122 -5.76 -14.25 14.28
C THR A 122 -7.29 -14.29 14.41
N THR A 123 -7.89 -13.26 15.00
CA THR A 123 -9.33 -13.12 15.25
C THR A 123 -10.03 -12.09 14.38
N VAL A 124 -9.37 -11.55 13.35
CA VAL A 124 -10.02 -10.61 12.44
C VAL A 124 -11.21 -11.26 11.74
N GLU A 125 -12.31 -10.53 11.69
CA GLU A 125 -13.57 -10.92 11.04
C GLU A 125 -13.92 -9.93 9.92
N GLU A 126 -13.53 -8.66 10.06
CA GLU A 126 -13.84 -7.57 9.12
C GLU A 126 -12.60 -6.74 8.78
N VAL A 127 -12.43 -6.45 7.49
CA VAL A 127 -11.46 -5.54 6.87
C VAL A 127 -12.18 -4.64 5.85
N PRO A 128 -11.53 -3.58 5.34
CA PRO A 128 -12.11 -2.76 4.27
C PRO A 128 -12.42 -3.59 3.01
N THR A 129 -13.52 -3.25 2.32
CA THR A 129 -13.95 -3.90 1.08
C THR A 129 -13.11 -3.53 -0.15
N GLU A 130 -12.18 -2.60 -0.01
CA GLU A 130 -11.21 -2.22 -1.04
C GLU A 130 -9.79 -2.36 -0.50
N LEU A 131 -8.90 -2.97 -1.29
CA LEU A 131 -7.47 -3.04 -0.98
C LEU A 131 -6.80 -1.69 -1.33
N PRO A 132 -5.98 -1.11 -0.42
CA PRO A 132 -5.16 0.04 -0.75
C PRO A 132 -4.34 -0.20 -2.03
N LYS A 133 -4.44 0.72 -3.00
CA LYS A 133 -3.86 0.59 -4.35
C LYS A 133 -2.33 0.58 -4.34
N GLU A 134 -1.74 1.01 -3.23
CA GLU A 134 -0.31 1.02 -2.97
C GLU A 134 0.23 -0.40 -2.70
N ILE A 135 -0.60 -1.31 -2.20
CA ILE A 135 -0.22 -2.68 -1.85
C ILE A 135 0.04 -3.46 -3.13
N THR A 136 1.24 -4.04 -3.21
CA THR A 136 1.66 -4.89 -4.33
C THR A 136 1.87 -6.34 -3.88
N SER A 137 1.66 -6.65 -2.60
CA SER A 137 1.74 -7.99 -2.06
C SER A 137 0.82 -8.14 -0.83
N THR A 138 -0.13 -9.07 -0.90
CA THR A 138 -0.95 -9.50 0.24
C THR A 138 -0.38 -10.76 0.91
N ARG A 139 0.90 -11.07 0.66
CA ARG A 139 1.53 -12.29 1.15
C ARG A 139 1.47 -12.39 2.68
N SER A 140 0.95 -13.51 3.16
CA SER A 140 0.72 -13.82 4.59
C SER A 140 -0.30 -12.93 5.30
N MET A 141 -0.99 -12.02 4.61
CA MET A 141 -1.93 -11.08 5.22
C MET A 141 -2.98 -11.78 6.10
N PHE A 142 -3.46 -12.95 5.68
CA PHE A 142 -4.45 -13.74 6.43
C PHE A 142 -3.96 -15.14 6.82
N TRP A 143 -2.65 -15.39 6.82
CA TRP A 143 -2.10 -16.73 7.03
C TRP A 143 -2.57 -17.37 8.35
N ASP A 144 -2.57 -16.59 9.45
CA ASP A 144 -3.04 -17.04 10.77
C ASP A 144 -4.44 -16.53 11.14
N ALA A 145 -5.14 -15.87 10.20
CA ALA A 145 -6.44 -15.25 10.43
C ALA A 145 -7.59 -16.28 10.38
N ALA A 146 -7.58 -17.23 11.30
CA ALA A 146 -8.47 -18.39 11.32
C ALA A 146 -9.97 -18.05 11.42
N LYS A 147 -10.33 -16.82 11.81
CA LYS A 147 -11.73 -16.34 11.89
C LYS A 147 -12.18 -15.55 10.66
N PHE A 148 -11.28 -15.24 9.75
CA PHE A 148 -11.60 -14.41 8.60
C PHE A 148 -12.40 -15.18 7.55
N ASN A 149 -13.57 -14.65 7.19
CA ASN A 149 -14.44 -15.21 6.15
C ASN A 149 -15.26 -14.13 5.42
N GLN A 150 -14.79 -12.88 5.44
CA GLN A 150 -15.44 -11.79 4.72
C GLN A 150 -15.23 -11.95 3.21
N ASP A 151 -16.26 -11.65 2.42
CA ASP A 151 -16.14 -11.55 0.97
C ASP A 151 -15.25 -10.35 0.59
N ILE A 152 -14.14 -10.66 -0.07
CA ILE A 152 -13.15 -9.71 -0.57
C ILE A 152 -12.99 -9.80 -2.10
N SER A 153 -14.00 -10.33 -2.80
CA SER A 153 -14.01 -10.45 -4.26
C SER A 153 -13.92 -9.10 -4.99
N GLY A 154 -14.15 -7.99 -4.29
CA GLY A 154 -14.01 -6.62 -4.81
C GLY A 154 -12.59 -6.03 -4.75
N TRP A 155 -11.61 -6.77 -4.24
CA TRP A 155 -10.21 -6.31 -4.15
C TRP A 155 -9.47 -6.28 -5.50
#